data_AF-A0A5M3VS00-F1
#
_entry.id   AF-A0A5M3VS00-F1
#
_cell.length_a   1.000
_cell.length_b   1.000
_cell.length_c   1.000
_cell.angle_alpha   90.00
_cell.angle_beta   90.00
_cell.angle_gamma   90.00
#
_symmetry.space_group_name_H-M   'P 1'
#
loop_
_entity.id
_entity.type
_entity.pdbx_description
1 polymer ?
#
loop_
_entity_poly.entity_id
_entity_poly.type
_entity_poly.pdbx_seq_one_letter_code
_entity_poly.pdbx_strand_id
1 'polypeptide(L)'
;MKIRILVALAVMLAAVFGVQGAAQAEYGHGDSIRYASAKGCVKKGGDILPCGTWRLVTHHGRVILLKDAQVRALDKKGHPMTRVTAPVAVSGNGQKVAYFRKDGRLAVRSLDGKVRLLPENALPSRTAQYDVTLQLSDDGAVVAVTAGRTKLFDTALGRRLGQLPKGRYFLGFSGDGAKELDWTGEYQVTLHASKMSKSARIGMTVLQQDVRSGATTIRDKYELLKDTFVYASCGG
;
A
#
# COMPACT_ATOMS: atom_id res chain seq x y z
N MET A 1 22.48 84.80 8.37
CA MET A 1 23.47 83.73 8.11
C MET A 1 22.79 82.38 8.20
N LYS A 2 23.18 81.47 7.32
CA LYS A 2 22.68 80.09 7.13
C LYS A 2 22.95 79.23 8.37
N ILE A 3 22.12 78.21 8.62
CA ILE A 3 22.52 76.79 8.66
C ILE A 3 21.25 75.91 8.71
N ARG A 4 21.18 74.99 7.74
CA ARG A 4 20.19 73.91 7.62
C ARG A 4 20.72 72.70 8.40
N ILE A 5 19.88 72.00 9.16
CA ILE A 5 20.16 70.61 9.56
C ILE A 5 18.91 69.78 9.25
N LEU A 6 19.07 68.90 8.26
CA LEU A 6 18.17 67.81 7.90
C LEU A 6 18.45 66.65 8.85
N VAL A 7 17.43 66.14 9.54
CA VAL A 7 17.48 64.85 10.23
C VAL A 7 16.64 63.87 9.43
N ALA A 8 17.30 62.86 8.88
CA ALA A 8 16.69 61.80 8.08
C ALA A 8 15.89 60.85 9.00
N LEU A 9 14.61 60.64 8.67
CA LEU A 9 13.77 59.62 9.29
C LEU A 9 14.01 58.29 8.57
N ALA A 10 14.62 57.32 9.25
CA ALA A 10 14.76 55.96 8.77
C ALA A 10 13.45 55.19 9.03
N VAL A 11 12.72 54.85 7.97
CA VAL A 11 11.55 53.96 8.02
C VAL A 11 12.06 52.52 7.98
N MET A 12 11.98 51.80 9.10
CA MET A 12 12.20 50.35 9.12
C MET A 12 10.92 49.64 8.64
N LEU A 13 10.96 49.08 7.43
CA LEU A 13 10.02 48.05 7.00
C LEU A 13 10.37 46.73 7.70
N ALA A 14 9.57 46.32 8.67
CA ALA A 14 9.60 44.95 9.18
C ALA A 14 8.85 44.04 8.19
N ALA A 15 9.60 43.27 7.40
CA ALA A 15 9.05 42.21 6.57
C ALA A 15 8.52 41.09 7.46
N VAL A 16 7.20 40.96 7.56
CA VAL A 16 6.54 39.80 8.16
C VAL A 16 6.68 38.64 7.18
N PHE A 17 7.76 37.88 7.29
CA PHE A 17 7.83 36.56 6.66
C PHE A 17 6.85 35.65 7.37
N GLY A 18 5.67 35.46 6.76
CA GLY A 18 4.73 34.43 7.14
C GLY A 18 5.45 33.08 7.06
N VAL A 19 5.70 32.49 8.21
CA VAL A 19 6.12 31.09 8.33
C VAL A 19 4.96 30.27 7.78
N GLN A 20 5.08 29.81 6.54
CA GLN A 20 4.27 28.72 6.03
C GLN A 20 4.62 27.51 6.89
N GLY A 21 3.84 27.30 7.96
CA GLY A 21 3.81 26.03 8.65
C GLY A 21 3.40 24.99 7.64
N ALA A 22 4.37 24.25 7.11
CA ALA A 22 4.08 22.99 6.48
C ALA A 22 3.31 22.18 7.53
N ALA A 23 2.03 21.91 7.26
CA ALA A 23 1.30 20.88 7.97
C ALA A 23 2.00 19.55 7.64
N GLN A 24 3.09 19.27 8.34
CA GLN A 24 3.60 17.91 8.46
C GLN A 24 2.52 17.19 9.23
N ALA A 25 1.73 16.37 8.54
CA ALA A 25 1.02 15.31 9.21
C ALA A 25 2.09 14.51 9.97
N GLU A 26 2.14 14.65 11.30
CA GLU A 26 2.89 13.79 12.18
C GLU A 26 2.31 12.37 12.03
N TYR A 27 2.70 11.66 10.97
CA TYR A 27 2.65 10.22 10.99
C TYR A 27 3.66 9.81 12.06
N GLY A 28 3.15 9.47 13.24
CA GLY A 28 3.94 9.17 14.43
C GLY A 28 5.14 8.28 14.07
N HIS A 29 6.28 8.56 14.71
CA HIS A 29 7.59 7.94 14.51
C HIS A 29 7.67 6.44 14.86
N GLY A 30 6.64 5.66 14.51
CA GLY A 30 6.61 4.21 14.59
C GLY A 30 7.14 3.56 13.30
N ASP A 31 7.62 2.32 13.43
CA ASP A 31 7.96 1.48 12.28
C ASP A 31 6.72 1.28 11.39
N SER A 32 6.91 1.02 10.09
CA SER A 32 5.82 0.79 9.14
C SER A 32 6.20 -0.34 8.19
N ILE A 33 5.24 -1.13 7.72
CA ILE A 33 5.47 -2.13 6.68
C ILE A 33 5.74 -1.38 5.37
N ARG A 34 6.87 -1.63 4.71
CA ARG A 34 7.15 -1.11 3.35
C ARG A 34 6.54 -2.00 2.27
N TYR A 35 6.68 -3.31 2.44
CA TYR A 35 6.18 -4.29 1.47
C TYR A 35 6.00 -5.68 2.08
N ALA A 36 5.19 -6.48 1.40
CA ALA A 36 5.10 -7.92 1.62
C ALA A 36 5.83 -8.68 0.50
N SER A 37 6.53 -9.76 0.86
CA SER A 37 7.26 -10.62 -0.09
C SER A 37 7.10 -12.11 0.25
N ALA A 38 7.11 -12.95 -0.78
CA ALA A 38 7.19 -14.40 -0.64
C ALA A 38 8.47 -14.91 -1.30
N LYS A 39 9.10 -15.91 -0.68
CA LYS A 39 10.33 -16.54 -1.19
C LYS A 39 10.00 -17.39 -2.41
N GLY A 40 10.84 -17.32 -3.44
CA GLY A 40 10.89 -18.30 -4.52
C GLY A 40 11.81 -19.49 -4.18
N CYS A 41 11.32 -20.72 -4.32
CA CYS A 41 12.12 -21.93 -4.20
C CYS A 41 12.27 -22.60 -5.58
N VAL A 42 13.51 -22.91 -5.96
CA VAL A 42 13.82 -23.66 -7.18
C VAL A 42 13.52 -25.13 -6.95
N LYS A 43 12.71 -25.74 -7.83
CA LYS A 43 12.48 -27.19 -7.87
C LYS A 43 13.47 -27.89 -8.81
N LYS A 44 13.58 -29.21 -8.64
CA LYS A 44 14.22 -30.09 -9.63
C LYS A 44 13.56 -29.85 -10.99
N GLY A 45 14.34 -29.42 -11.98
CA GLY A 45 13.84 -28.98 -13.29
C GLY A 45 13.86 -27.46 -13.53
N GLY A 46 14.29 -26.64 -12.55
CA GLY A 46 14.51 -25.20 -12.73
C GLY A 46 13.29 -24.31 -12.44
N ASP A 47 12.11 -24.89 -12.25
CA ASP A 47 10.89 -24.15 -11.89
C ASP A 47 11.05 -23.40 -10.56
N ILE A 48 10.70 -22.11 -10.53
CA ILE A 48 10.65 -21.29 -9.32
C ILE A 48 9.21 -21.23 -8.81
N LEU A 49 8.98 -21.72 -7.59
CA LEU A 49 7.65 -21.72 -6.96
C LEU A 49 7.63 -20.90 -5.68
N PRO A 50 6.51 -20.22 -5.36
CA PRO A 50 6.34 -19.57 -4.07
C PRO A 50 6.35 -20.60 -2.94
N CYS A 51 7.15 -20.33 -1.91
CA CYS A 51 7.39 -21.24 -0.79
C CYS A 51 7.57 -20.50 0.54
N GLY A 52 7.55 -21.26 1.64
CA GLY A 52 7.80 -20.73 2.97
C GLY A 52 6.63 -19.93 3.52
N THR A 53 6.93 -18.77 4.11
CA THR A 53 5.96 -17.88 4.77
C THR A 53 6.06 -16.50 4.14
N TRP A 54 4.93 -15.78 4.07
CA TRP A 54 4.93 -14.35 3.74
C TRP A 54 5.80 -13.57 4.72
N ARG A 55 6.59 -12.65 4.19
CA ARG A 55 7.48 -11.75 4.94
C ARG A 55 6.95 -10.33 4.80
N LEU A 56 6.73 -9.66 5.91
CA LEU A 56 6.52 -8.21 5.95
C LEU A 56 7.87 -7.58 6.24
N VAL A 57 8.33 -6.72 5.34
CA VAL A 57 9.57 -5.99 5.53
C VAL A 57 9.21 -4.58 5.94
N THR A 58 9.70 -4.16 7.10
CA THR A 58 9.39 -2.85 7.66
C THR A 58 10.33 -1.77 7.15
N HIS A 59 10.05 -0.53 7.53
CA HIS A 59 10.80 0.63 7.09
C HIS A 59 12.27 0.56 7.49
N HIS A 60 12.54 -0.02 8.65
CA HIS A 60 13.89 -0.20 9.19
C HIS A 60 14.51 -1.55 8.79
N GLY A 61 13.91 -2.26 7.82
CA GLY A 61 14.44 -3.53 7.32
C GLY A 61 14.15 -4.75 8.20
N ARG A 62 13.40 -4.58 9.30
CA ARG A 62 12.96 -5.72 10.12
C ARG A 62 12.02 -6.60 9.31
N VAL A 63 12.17 -7.92 9.47
CA VAL A 63 11.32 -8.91 8.80
C VAL A 63 10.38 -9.56 9.79
N ILE A 64 9.07 -9.43 9.56
CA ILE A 64 8.01 -10.07 10.34
C ILE A 64 7.41 -11.21 9.51
N LEU A 65 7.25 -12.39 10.10
CA LEU A 65 6.71 -13.57 9.41
C LEU A 65 5.20 -13.70 9.63
N LEU A 66 4.42 -13.71 8.55
CA LEU A 66 2.99 -13.98 8.55
C LEU A 66 2.70 -15.49 8.55
N LYS A 67 2.99 -16.16 9.67
CA LYS A 67 2.96 -17.63 9.80
C LYS A 67 1.60 -18.27 9.49
N ASP A 68 0.52 -17.54 9.70
CA ASP A 68 -0.85 -17.97 9.44
C ASP A 68 -1.35 -17.62 8.04
N ALA A 69 -0.58 -16.86 7.25
CA ALA A 69 -0.95 -16.49 5.89
C ALA A 69 -0.76 -17.65 4.91
N GLN A 70 -1.68 -17.74 3.96
CA GLN A 70 -1.61 -18.60 2.80
C GLN A 70 -0.57 -18.04 1.83
N VAL A 71 0.43 -18.84 1.46
CA VAL A 71 1.44 -18.41 0.48
C VAL A 71 1.03 -18.75 -0.95
N ARG A 72 0.50 -19.95 -1.18
CA ARG A 72 0.03 -20.41 -2.50
C ARG A 72 -1.47 -20.22 -2.61
N ALA A 73 -1.96 -19.51 -3.62
CA ALA A 73 -3.40 -19.31 -3.81
C ALA A 73 -4.13 -20.66 -3.89
N LEU A 74 -5.32 -20.75 -3.31
CA LEU A 74 -6.19 -21.91 -3.47
C LEU A 74 -7.11 -21.74 -4.69
N ASP A 75 -7.36 -22.82 -5.43
CA ASP A 75 -8.37 -22.89 -6.49
C ASP A 75 -9.80 -22.98 -5.92
N LYS A 76 -10.81 -23.06 -6.81
CA LYS A 76 -12.23 -23.16 -6.42
C LYS A 76 -12.57 -24.44 -5.65
N LYS A 77 -11.70 -25.45 -5.69
CA LYS A 77 -11.81 -26.73 -4.99
C LYS A 77 -10.96 -26.77 -3.70
N GLY A 78 -10.24 -25.69 -3.39
CA GLY A 78 -9.37 -25.61 -2.22
C GLY A 78 -7.96 -26.17 -2.44
N HIS A 79 -7.58 -26.52 -3.67
CA HIS A 79 -6.23 -27.03 -3.96
C HIS A 79 -5.23 -25.89 -4.14
N PRO A 80 -4.00 -26.02 -3.61
CA PRO A 80 -2.98 -24.99 -3.76
C PRO A 80 -2.44 -24.94 -5.19
N MET A 81 -2.49 -23.76 -5.81
CA MET A 81 -1.94 -23.47 -7.13
C MET A 81 -0.41 -23.49 -7.11
N THR A 82 0.22 -24.11 -8.11
CA THR A 82 1.67 -24.35 -8.12
C THR A 82 2.50 -23.08 -8.26
N ARG A 83 2.09 -22.15 -9.14
CA ARG A 83 2.86 -20.97 -9.53
C ARG A 83 2.19 -19.64 -9.14
N VAL A 84 1.13 -19.69 -8.33
CA VAL A 84 0.34 -18.50 -7.99
C VAL A 84 0.37 -18.27 -6.49
N THR A 85 0.75 -17.06 -6.10
CA THR A 85 0.73 -16.62 -4.70
C THR A 85 -0.68 -16.21 -4.30
N ALA A 86 -1.04 -16.43 -3.03
CA ALA A 86 -2.30 -15.89 -2.53
C ALA A 86 -2.20 -14.37 -2.42
N PRO A 87 -3.27 -13.61 -2.70
CA PRO A 87 -3.26 -12.15 -2.60
C PRO A 87 -2.85 -11.65 -1.21
N VAL A 88 -2.05 -10.59 -1.20
CA VAL A 88 -1.66 -9.81 -0.02
C VAL A 88 -1.66 -8.32 -0.39
N ALA A 89 -2.07 -7.46 0.53
CA ALA A 89 -2.04 -6.01 0.34
C ALA A 89 -1.57 -5.32 1.64
N VAL A 90 -0.80 -4.25 1.52
CA VAL A 90 -0.33 -3.42 2.65
C VAL A 90 -0.99 -2.05 2.55
N SER A 91 -1.41 -1.45 3.67
CA SER A 91 -1.97 -0.09 3.70
C SER A 91 -0.91 0.96 3.35
N GLY A 92 -1.31 2.13 2.85
CA GLY A 92 -0.40 3.21 2.48
C GLY A 92 0.55 3.62 3.62
N ASN A 93 0.00 3.76 4.83
CA ASN A 93 0.76 4.05 6.06
C ASN A 93 1.56 2.87 6.63
N GLY A 94 1.49 1.70 5.99
CA GLY A 94 2.21 0.48 6.40
C GLY A 94 1.78 -0.10 7.75
N GLN A 95 0.67 0.35 8.34
CA GLN A 95 0.22 -0.12 9.66
C GLN A 95 -0.64 -1.37 9.60
N LYS A 96 -1.14 -1.76 8.41
CA LYS A 96 -1.99 -2.94 8.23
C LYS A 96 -1.63 -3.73 6.99
N VAL A 97 -1.93 -5.03 7.05
CA VAL A 97 -1.84 -5.97 5.93
C VAL A 97 -3.12 -6.79 5.80
N ALA A 98 -3.66 -6.91 4.59
CA ALA A 98 -4.78 -7.79 4.26
C ALA A 98 -4.27 -9.03 3.52
N TYR A 99 -4.74 -10.22 3.90
CA TYR A 99 -4.28 -11.49 3.34
C TYR A 99 -5.29 -12.61 3.54
N PHE A 100 -5.11 -13.71 2.79
CA PHE A 100 -5.77 -14.98 3.08
C PHE A 100 -5.02 -15.75 4.17
N ARG A 101 -5.73 -16.19 5.20
CA ARG A 101 -5.22 -17.16 6.18
C ARG A 101 -5.21 -18.58 5.59
N LYS A 102 -4.43 -19.47 6.21
CA LYS A 102 -4.35 -20.89 5.85
C LYS A 102 -5.68 -21.65 5.98
N ASP A 103 -6.61 -21.16 6.80
CA ASP A 103 -7.98 -21.67 6.91
C ASP A 103 -8.91 -21.12 5.80
N GLY A 104 -8.39 -20.35 4.85
CA GLY A 104 -9.13 -19.76 3.73
C GLY A 104 -9.85 -18.45 4.05
N ARG A 105 -9.84 -17.99 5.31
CA ARG A 105 -10.49 -16.72 5.71
C ARG A 105 -9.66 -15.51 5.29
N LEU A 106 -10.34 -14.44 4.86
CA LEU A 106 -9.71 -13.13 4.71
C LEU A 106 -9.49 -12.50 6.08
N ALA A 107 -8.31 -11.94 6.29
CA ALA A 107 -7.93 -11.27 7.52
C ALA A 107 -7.22 -9.95 7.21
N VAL A 108 -7.34 -9.01 8.15
CA VAL A 108 -6.50 -7.82 8.24
C VAL A 108 -5.71 -7.91 9.53
N ARG A 109 -4.40 -7.70 9.46
CA ARG A 109 -3.51 -7.67 10.63
C ARG A 109 -2.86 -6.31 10.75
N SER A 110 -2.84 -5.74 11.95
CA SER A 110 -2.07 -4.53 12.25
C SER A 110 -0.60 -4.87 12.54
N LEU A 111 0.29 -3.89 12.40
CA LEU A 111 1.72 -4.07 12.64
C LEU A 111 2.05 -4.52 14.07
N ASP A 112 1.22 -4.15 15.05
CA ASP A 112 1.30 -4.64 16.44
C ASP A 112 0.87 -6.11 16.61
N GLY A 113 0.44 -6.77 15.53
CA GLY A 113 0.11 -8.18 15.47
C GLY A 113 -1.37 -8.52 15.68
N LYS A 114 -2.25 -7.57 16.02
CA LYS A 114 -3.68 -7.85 16.17
C LYS A 114 -4.28 -8.27 14.84
N VAL A 115 -5.20 -9.24 14.87
CA VAL A 115 -5.84 -9.81 13.68
C VAL A 115 -7.34 -9.60 13.75
N ARG A 116 -7.91 -9.07 12.68
CA ARG A 116 -9.35 -8.98 12.44
C ARG A 116 -9.72 -9.86 11.26
N LEU A 117 -10.66 -10.79 11.45
CA LEU A 117 -11.23 -11.57 10.36
C LEU A 117 -12.33 -10.77 9.68
N LEU A 118 -12.36 -10.83 8.35
CA LEU A 118 -13.51 -10.36 7.58
C LEU A 118 -14.66 -11.39 7.69
N PRO A 119 -15.91 -10.98 7.40
CA PRO A 119 -17.07 -11.88 7.46
C PRO A 119 -16.91 -13.05 6.48
N GLU A 120 -17.52 -14.20 6.78
CA GLU A 120 -17.42 -15.40 5.92
C GLU A 120 -17.96 -15.17 4.51
N ASN A 121 -18.97 -14.30 4.38
CA ASN A 121 -19.53 -13.87 3.11
C ASN A 121 -18.76 -12.73 2.43
N ALA A 122 -17.51 -12.45 2.85
CA ALA A 122 -16.67 -11.46 2.19
C ALA A 122 -16.47 -11.80 0.70
N LEU A 123 -16.40 -13.08 0.38
CA LEU A 123 -16.31 -13.60 -0.98
C LEU A 123 -17.56 -14.39 -1.36
N PRO A 124 -17.90 -14.47 -2.67
CA PRO A 124 -18.80 -15.51 -3.15
C PRO A 124 -18.31 -16.91 -2.76
N SER A 125 -19.26 -17.85 -2.65
CA SER A 125 -18.93 -19.26 -2.42
C SER A 125 -18.00 -19.79 -3.52
N ARG A 126 -16.98 -20.56 -3.11
CA ARG A 126 -16.01 -21.22 -4.02
C ARG A 126 -15.24 -20.26 -4.94
N THR A 127 -15.03 -19.02 -4.51
CA THR A 127 -14.10 -18.11 -5.18
C THR A 127 -12.68 -18.65 -5.08
N ALA A 128 -11.98 -18.80 -6.20
CA ALA A 128 -10.55 -19.09 -6.19
C ALA A 128 -9.79 -17.87 -5.67
N GLN A 129 -8.80 -18.07 -4.82
CA GLN A 129 -8.08 -16.97 -4.19
C GLN A 129 -7.32 -16.12 -5.21
N TYR A 130 -6.85 -16.71 -6.31
CA TYR A 130 -6.16 -15.96 -7.37
C TYR A 130 -7.09 -15.11 -8.24
N ASP A 131 -8.41 -15.25 -8.11
CA ASP A 131 -9.42 -14.38 -8.73
C ASP A 131 -9.75 -13.17 -7.83
N VAL A 132 -9.07 -13.01 -6.68
CA VAL A 132 -9.33 -11.97 -5.70
C VAL A 132 -8.26 -10.89 -5.72
N THR A 133 -8.69 -9.64 -5.78
CA THR A 133 -7.82 -8.47 -5.55
C THR A 133 -8.12 -7.88 -4.18
N LEU A 134 -7.07 -7.56 -3.43
CA LEU A 134 -7.14 -6.86 -2.15
C LEU A 134 -6.46 -5.50 -2.30
N GLN A 135 -7.06 -4.47 -1.73
CA GLN A 135 -6.43 -3.15 -1.59
C GLN A 135 -6.86 -2.55 -0.25
N LEU A 136 -5.93 -1.90 0.45
CA LEU A 136 -6.20 -1.17 1.69
C LEU A 136 -6.14 0.34 1.39
N SER A 137 -6.95 1.13 2.10
CA SER A 137 -6.81 2.60 2.11
C SER A 137 -5.45 3.01 2.70
N ASP A 138 -5.04 4.27 2.49
CA ASP A 138 -3.77 4.79 3.03
C ASP A 138 -3.69 4.56 4.54
N ASP A 139 -4.70 5.01 5.28
CA ASP A 139 -4.80 4.84 6.73
C ASP A 139 -5.07 3.37 7.16
N GLY A 140 -5.36 2.50 6.20
CA GLY A 140 -5.77 1.12 6.38
C GLY A 140 -7.11 0.94 7.08
N ALA A 141 -7.94 1.97 7.25
CA ALA A 141 -9.26 1.87 7.86
C ALA A 141 -10.25 1.05 7.01
N VAL A 142 -10.05 1.02 5.69
CA VAL A 142 -10.91 0.29 4.75
C VAL A 142 -10.11 -0.71 3.93
N VAL A 143 -10.67 -1.90 3.72
CA VAL A 143 -10.19 -2.86 2.73
C VAL A 143 -11.22 -3.07 1.63
N ALA A 144 -10.79 -2.91 0.39
CA ALA A 144 -11.53 -3.31 -0.80
C ALA A 144 -11.19 -4.76 -1.15
N VAL A 145 -12.22 -5.58 -1.28
CA VAL A 145 -12.12 -6.99 -1.68
C VAL A 145 -12.88 -7.16 -2.99
N THR A 146 -12.16 -7.44 -4.07
CA THR A 146 -12.72 -7.58 -5.41
C THR A 146 -12.69 -9.04 -5.83
N ALA A 147 -13.88 -9.61 -6.05
CA ALA A 147 -14.07 -10.94 -6.63
C ALA A 147 -15.31 -10.89 -7.53
N GLY A 148 -15.13 -10.40 -8.75
CA GLY A 148 -16.21 -10.02 -9.66
C GLY A 148 -16.84 -8.66 -9.33
N ARG A 149 -17.33 -8.45 -8.10
CA ARG A 149 -17.73 -7.13 -7.58
C ARG A 149 -16.92 -6.77 -6.35
N THR A 150 -16.62 -5.49 -6.20
CA THR A 150 -15.85 -4.98 -5.06
C THR A 150 -16.76 -4.71 -3.87
N LYS A 151 -16.42 -5.30 -2.72
CA LYS A 151 -17.02 -5.00 -1.42
C LYS A 151 -16.01 -4.25 -0.56
N LEU A 152 -16.48 -3.31 0.23
CA LEU A 152 -15.68 -2.53 1.16
C LEU A 152 -15.93 -3.00 2.60
N PHE A 153 -14.88 -3.12 3.39
CA PHE A 153 -14.96 -3.52 4.78
C PHE A 153 -14.16 -2.58 5.68
N ASP A 154 -14.74 -2.27 6.83
CA ASP A 154 -14.07 -1.62 7.96
C ASP A 154 -13.07 -2.61 8.56
N THR A 155 -11.80 -2.25 8.63
CA THR A 155 -10.74 -3.15 9.10
C THR A 155 -10.64 -3.22 10.62
N ALA A 156 -11.16 -2.23 11.35
CA ALA A 156 -11.15 -2.22 12.81
C ALA A 156 -12.22 -3.17 13.36
N LEU A 157 -13.40 -3.14 12.76
CA LEU A 157 -14.58 -3.92 13.17
C LEU A 157 -14.75 -5.20 12.36
N GLY A 158 -14.15 -5.29 11.16
CA GLY A 158 -14.36 -6.40 10.23
C GLY A 158 -15.76 -6.40 9.62
N ARG A 159 -16.50 -5.29 9.67
CA ARG A 159 -17.87 -5.21 9.14
C ARG A 159 -17.86 -4.69 7.71
N ARG A 160 -18.84 -5.12 6.91
CA ARG A 160 -19.03 -4.60 5.56
C ARG A 160 -19.56 -3.17 5.63
N LEU A 161 -18.92 -2.27 4.88
CA LEU A 161 -19.35 -0.87 4.70
C LEU A 161 -20.27 -0.73 3.49
N GLY A 162 -20.00 -1.48 2.42
CA GLY A 162 -20.75 -1.35 1.18
C GLY A 162 -20.29 -2.30 0.09
N GLN A 163 -20.77 -2.05 -1.12
CA GLN A 163 -20.36 -2.74 -2.34
C GLN A 163 -20.61 -1.83 -3.53
N LEU A 164 -19.68 -1.83 -4.48
CA LEU A 164 -19.80 -1.04 -5.69
C LEU A 164 -21.01 -1.49 -6.51
N PRO A 165 -21.71 -0.56 -7.19
CA PRO A 165 -22.77 -0.90 -8.12
C PRO A 165 -22.34 -1.90 -9.20
N LYS A 166 -23.30 -2.60 -9.80
CA LYS A 166 -23.01 -3.50 -10.92
C LYS A 166 -22.42 -2.70 -12.09
N GLY A 167 -21.43 -3.27 -12.78
CA GLY A 167 -20.79 -2.64 -13.94
C GLY A 167 -19.77 -1.55 -13.60
N ARG A 168 -19.43 -1.36 -12.31
CA ARG A 168 -18.36 -0.47 -11.87
C ARG A 168 -17.15 -1.29 -11.43
N TYR A 169 -15.97 -0.75 -11.72
CA TYR A 169 -14.68 -1.34 -11.36
C TYR A 169 -14.01 -0.47 -10.30
N PHE A 170 -13.45 -1.11 -9.29
CA PHE A 170 -12.66 -0.43 -8.28
C PHE A 170 -11.26 -0.17 -8.84
N LEU A 171 -10.84 1.09 -8.82
CA LEU A 171 -9.53 1.52 -9.32
C LEU A 171 -8.52 1.75 -8.19
N GLY A 172 -8.99 2.12 -7.01
CA GLY A 172 -8.16 2.39 -5.84
C GLY A 172 -8.86 3.29 -4.83
N PHE A 173 -8.23 3.46 -3.67
CA PHE A 173 -8.61 4.47 -2.68
C PHE A 173 -7.86 5.76 -2.96
N SER A 174 -8.49 6.90 -2.70
CA SER A 174 -7.79 8.18 -2.64
C SER A 174 -6.77 8.17 -1.53
N GLY A 175 -5.72 8.97 -1.66
CA GLY A 175 -4.69 9.13 -0.64
C GLY A 175 -5.18 9.83 0.62
N ASP A 176 -6.37 10.46 0.59
CA ASP A 176 -7.08 10.87 1.81
C ASP A 176 -7.84 9.71 2.49
N GLY A 177 -7.78 8.50 1.93
CA GLY A 177 -8.38 7.27 2.43
C GLY A 177 -9.92 7.23 2.40
N ALA A 178 -10.58 8.33 2.02
CA ALA A 178 -12.02 8.53 2.24
C ALA A 178 -12.89 8.34 0.99
N LYS A 179 -12.32 8.26 -0.22
CA LYS A 179 -13.05 8.18 -1.50
C LYS A 179 -12.49 7.10 -2.44
N GLU A 180 -13.30 6.68 -3.41
CA GLU A 180 -12.92 5.72 -4.46
C GLU A 180 -12.30 6.46 -5.66
N LEU A 181 -10.97 6.52 -5.73
CA LEU A 181 -10.06 6.81 -6.86
C LEU A 181 -8.70 7.19 -6.24
N ASP A 182 -7.56 6.70 -6.73
CA ASP A 182 -6.24 7.00 -6.14
C ASP A 182 -5.81 8.46 -6.36
N TRP A 183 -5.68 9.20 -5.26
CA TRP A 183 -5.36 10.63 -5.20
C TRP A 183 -4.38 10.89 -4.05
N THR A 184 -3.06 10.86 -4.24
CA THR A 184 -2.04 11.20 -3.21
C THR A 184 -1.92 12.71 -2.92
N GLY A 185 -2.96 13.45 -3.26
CA GLY A 185 -3.13 14.89 -3.21
C GLY A 185 -4.38 15.22 -4.04
N GLU A 186 -4.92 16.43 -3.92
CA GLU A 186 -6.17 16.81 -4.61
C GLU A 186 -6.11 16.59 -6.14
N TYR A 187 -4.90 16.42 -6.73
CA TYR A 187 -4.67 16.15 -8.15
C TYR A 187 -3.51 15.21 -8.49
N GLN A 188 -3.23 14.20 -7.68
CA GLN A 188 -2.02 13.38 -7.87
C GLN A 188 -2.30 11.88 -7.79
N VAL A 189 -1.77 11.06 -8.71
CA VAL A 189 -1.88 9.59 -8.68
C VAL A 189 -0.50 8.99 -8.42
N THR A 190 -0.38 7.94 -7.59
CA THR A 190 0.89 7.24 -7.39
C THR A 190 0.99 5.99 -8.28
N LEU A 191 2.16 5.79 -8.90
CA LEU A 191 2.45 4.66 -9.80
C LEU A 191 3.70 3.91 -9.31
N HIS A 192 3.63 2.59 -9.19
CA HIS A 192 4.81 1.77 -8.90
C HIS A 192 5.41 1.21 -10.19
N ALA A 193 6.66 1.57 -10.50
CA ALA A 193 7.38 1.14 -11.69
C ALA A 193 8.59 0.27 -11.30
N SER A 194 8.71 -0.91 -11.92
CA SER A 194 9.86 -1.80 -11.74
C SER A 194 10.85 -1.65 -12.88
N LYS A 195 12.14 -1.49 -12.58
CA LYS A 195 13.21 -1.65 -13.58
C LYS A 195 13.73 -3.07 -13.54
N MET A 196 13.33 -3.88 -14.53
CA MET A 196 13.96 -5.17 -14.76
C MET A 196 15.36 -4.93 -15.35
N SER A 197 16.41 -5.39 -14.66
CA SER A 197 17.79 -5.32 -15.15
C SER A 197 18.37 -6.74 -15.29
N LYS A 198 19.43 -6.90 -16.09
CA LYS A 198 20.17 -8.18 -16.18
C LYS A 198 20.92 -8.54 -14.88
N SER A 199 20.97 -7.62 -13.91
CA SER A 199 21.52 -7.84 -12.56
C SER A 199 20.45 -8.45 -11.64
N ALA A 200 20.88 -9.24 -10.65
CA ALA A 200 20.01 -9.85 -9.62
C ALA A 200 19.30 -8.85 -8.69
N ARG A 201 19.43 -7.54 -8.92
CA ARG A 201 18.73 -6.50 -8.17
C ARG A 201 17.59 -5.93 -9.01
N ILE A 202 16.36 -6.14 -8.54
CA ILE A 202 15.17 -5.50 -9.07
C ILE A 202 14.98 -4.19 -8.28
N GLY A 203 15.06 -3.06 -8.99
CA GLY A 203 14.79 -1.75 -8.41
C GLY A 203 13.32 -1.36 -8.61
N MET A 204 12.68 -0.89 -7.54
CA MET A 204 11.35 -0.27 -7.58
C MET A 204 11.48 1.25 -7.49
N THR A 205 10.73 1.96 -8.33
CA THR A 205 10.54 3.41 -8.27
C THR A 205 9.06 3.70 -8.05
N VAL A 206 8.75 4.55 -7.09
CA VAL A 206 7.40 5.06 -6.85
C VAL A 206 7.34 6.44 -7.49
N LEU A 207 6.43 6.62 -8.43
CA LEU A 207 6.20 7.87 -9.14
C LEU A 207 4.92 8.52 -8.61
N GLN A 208 4.86 9.84 -8.67
CA GLN A 208 3.70 10.65 -8.37
C GLN A 208 3.39 11.48 -9.60
N GLN A 209 2.17 11.36 -10.11
CA GLN A 209 1.70 11.98 -11.33
C GLN A 209 0.65 13.03 -11.00
N ASP A 210 0.95 14.30 -11.24
CA ASP A 210 -0.06 15.35 -11.19
C ASP A 210 -0.96 15.26 -12.44
N VAL A 211 -2.26 15.05 -12.24
CA VAL A 211 -3.22 14.83 -13.34
C VAL A 211 -3.71 16.12 -13.98
N ARG A 212 -3.45 17.29 -13.37
CA ARG A 212 -3.78 18.60 -13.97
C ARG A 212 -2.70 19.06 -14.93
N SER A 213 -1.47 19.02 -14.46
CA SER A 213 -0.30 19.52 -15.19
C SER A 213 0.36 18.45 -16.06
N GLY A 214 0.08 17.17 -15.80
CA GLY A 214 0.82 16.08 -16.44
C GLY A 214 2.24 15.89 -15.87
N ALA A 215 2.62 16.60 -14.81
CA ALA A 215 3.95 16.46 -14.22
C ALA A 215 4.12 15.12 -13.49
N THR A 216 5.23 14.42 -13.74
CA THR A 216 5.62 13.21 -12.99
C THR A 216 6.83 13.50 -12.13
N THR A 217 6.77 13.15 -10.84
CA THR A 217 7.91 13.20 -9.91
C THR A 217 8.19 11.81 -9.34
N ILE A 218 9.41 11.60 -8.84
CA ILE A 218 9.77 10.38 -8.12
C ILE A 218 9.49 10.62 -6.63
N ARG A 219 8.59 9.81 -6.05
CA ARG A 219 8.28 9.82 -4.61
C ARG A 219 9.29 9.00 -3.81
N ASP A 220 9.64 7.79 -4.28
CA ASP A 220 10.53 6.88 -3.55
C ASP A 220 11.30 5.91 -4.48
N LYS A 221 12.39 5.33 -3.98
CA LYS A 221 13.20 4.26 -4.61
C LYS A 221 13.71 3.25 -3.59
N TYR A 222 13.61 1.97 -3.90
CA TYR A 222 14.21 0.90 -3.10
C TYR A 222 14.60 -0.33 -3.93
N GLU A 223 15.53 -1.11 -3.39
CA GLU A 223 15.92 -2.41 -3.93
C GLU A 223 15.06 -3.52 -3.30
N LEU A 224 14.51 -4.41 -4.12
CA LEU A 224 13.83 -5.62 -3.63
C LEU A 224 14.87 -6.65 -3.17
N LEU A 225 14.47 -7.52 -2.22
CA LEU A 225 15.31 -8.65 -1.82
C LEU A 225 15.60 -9.55 -3.02
N LYS A 226 16.83 -10.09 -3.09
CA LYS A 226 17.32 -10.90 -4.21
C LYS A 226 16.47 -12.16 -4.48
N ASP A 227 15.69 -12.64 -3.51
CA ASP A 227 14.85 -13.83 -3.60
C ASP A 227 13.33 -13.53 -3.71
N THR A 228 12.96 -12.30 -4.06
CA THR A 228 11.55 -11.85 -4.17
C THR A 228 10.87 -12.45 -5.41
N PHE A 229 9.80 -13.22 -5.21
CA PHE A 229 8.99 -13.79 -6.30
C PHE A 229 7.82 -12.87 -6.69
N VAL A 230 7.13 -12.29 -5.71
CA VAL A 230 6.02 -11.35 -5.88
C VAL A 230 6.19 -10.22 -4.88
N TYR A 231 5.75 -9.04 -5.28
CA TYR A 231 5.84 -7.81 -4.54
C TYR A 231 4.46 -7.13 -4.50
N ALA A 232 4.10 -6.65 -3.31
CA ALA A 232 2.97 -5.75 -3.09
C ALA A 232 3.43 -4.66 -2.14
N SER A 233 3.31 -3.40 -2.55
CA SER A 233 3.54 -2.23 -1.69
C SER A 233 2.27 -1.68 -1.10
N CYS A 234 2.48 -0.87 -0.08
CA CYS A 234 1.66 0.29 0.24
C CYS A 234 1.30 1.02 -1.06
N GLY A 235 0.03 1.00 -1.46
CA GLY A 235 -0.45 1.77 -2.59
C GLY A 235 -1.06 3.07 -2.10
N GLY A 236 -0.52 4.20 -2.60
CA GLY A 236 -1.12 5.54 -2.56
C GLY A 236 -1.07 6.25 -1.23
#